data_AF-A0A2G9ML35-F1
#
_entry.id   AF-A0A2G9ML35-F1
#
_cell.length_a   1.000
_cell.length_b   1.000
_cell.length_c   1.000
_cell.angle_alpha   90.00
_cell.angle_beta   90.00
_cell.angle_gamma   90.00
#
_symmetry.space_group_name_H-M   'P 1'
#
loop_
_entity.id
_entity.type
_entity.pdbx_description
1 polymer ?
#
loop_
_entity_poly.entity_id
_entity_poly.type
_entity_poly.pdbx_seq_one_letter_code
_entity_poly.pdbx_strand_id
1 'polypeptide(L)'
;MAKRTYKVLVLIDHSAHNRLLSIYGLLSTMVQNPACTSIHVASRGNPKNKQFFYDYQTTNVHVMKVMPSFTYEKNGLQFVENTVEKKLNDYDVVMVRMPPPLDKSFLSFLLRHFPRSRIINDPVNMLIAGSKQYLLNYQHMCPPMKLCTTKEDILEFSNIFPIVLKPLCNFGGKGIVKIMGSNVWLENGSATALNEFLDKLPSQFAYLGMKYLNDVVKGDKRILIVNGRILGACLRMPPKDSWLCNVSQGGTPAFSEADHDEIAMAKELSIDMKKRGIVIFGFDTLEDDNGKRVLSEINVINVGGLINAQLMSGMPIVKTASDLMWKYIERNIQPIRQVLELDY
;
A
#
# COMPACT_ATOMS: atom_id res chain seq x y z
N MET A 1 -29.15 -13.18 19.53
CA MET A 1 -28.29 -13.91 18.57
C MET A 1 -26.86 -13.85 19.07
N ALA A 2 -26.12 -14.96 19.09
CA ALA A 2 -24.70 -14.94 19.46
C ALA A 2 -23.93 -13.99 18.51
N LYS A 3 -23.09 -13.12 19.06
CA LYS A 3 -22.26 -12.21 18.26
C LYS A 3 -21.26 -13.05 17.47
N ARG A 4 -21.22 -12.87 16.15
CA ARG A 4 -20.28 -13.58 15.28
C ARG A 4 -18.86 -13.15 15.61
N THR A 5 -17.95 -14.11 15.72
CA THR A 5 -16.53 -13.86 15.92
C THR A 5 -15.71 -14.41 14.75
N TYR A 6 -14.54 -13.83 14.49
CA TYR A 6 -13.74 -14.07 13.29
C TYR A 6 -12.28 -14.42 13.63
N LYS A 7 -11.69 -15.33 12.87
CA LYS A 7 -10.26 -15.62 12.83
C LYS A 7 -9.64 -14.93 11.62
N VAL A 8 -8.63 -14.10 11.83
CA VAL A 8 -7.96 -13.33 10.77
C VAL A 8 -6.52 -13.81 10.60
N LEU A 9 -6.13 -14.12 9.37
CA LEU A 9 -4.73 -14.36 8.99
C LEU A 9 -4.19 -13.11 8.30
N VAL A 10 -3.02 -12.63 8.71
CA VAL A 10 -2.35 -11.49 8.09
C VAL A 10 -1.03 -11.96 7.49
N LEU A 11 -0.88 -11.76 6.18
CA LEU A 11 0.31 -12.12 5.41
C LEU A 11 1.21 -10.89 5.26
N ILE A 12 2.44 -10.98 5.77
CA ILE A 12 3.41 -9.85 5.80
C ILE A 12 4.79 -10.28 5.29
N ASP A 13 5.68 -9.30 5.18
CA ASP A 13 7.12 -9.53 5.10
C ASP A 13 7.84 -8.66 6.14
N HIS A 14 8.15 -9.25 7.30
CA HIS A 14 8.77 -8.51 8.40
C HIS A 14 10.18 -7.99 8.08
N SER A 15 10.86 -8.53 7.07
CA SER A 15 12.23 -8.10 6.72
C SER A 15 12.27 -6.63 6.25
N ALA A 16 11.14 -6.11 5.75
CA ALA A 16 10.99 -4.74 5.29
C ALA A 16 10.39 -3.81 6.35
N HIS A 17 10.20 -4.29 7.60
CA HIS A 17 9.45 -3.55 8.60
C HIS A 17 10.26 -2.48 9.35
N ASN A 18 9.56 -1.44 9.76
CA ASN A 18 10.03 -0.43 10.71
C ASN A 18 8.93 -0.12 11.73
N ARG A 19 9.30 0.60 12.81
CA ARG A 19 8.40 0.94 13.93
C ARG A 19 7.16 1.75 13.55
N LEU A 20 7.18 2.46 12.42
CA LEU A 20 6.08 3.32 11.97
C LEU A 20 5.12 2.59 11.02
N LEU A 21 5.36 1.31 10.71
CA LEU A 21 4.43 0.54 9.89
C LEU A 21 3.08 0.41 10.58
N SER A 22 2.04 0.71 9.79
CA SER A 22 0.65 0.75 10.26
C SER A 22 0.14 -0.60 10.78
N ILE A 23 0.79 -1.70 10.40
CA ILE A 23 0.35 -3.04 10.79
C ILE A 23 0.43 -3.28 12.29
N TYR A 24 1.45 -2.75 12.99
CA TYR A 24 1.62 -3.00 14.41
C TYR A 24 0.49 -2.39 15.23
N GLY A 25 0.27 -1.07 15.11
CA GLY A 25 -0.83 -0.41 15.80
C GLY A 25 -2.20 -0.91 15.37
N LEU A 26 -2.38 -1.20 14.07
CA LEU A 26 -3.66 -1.69 13.57
C LEU A 26 -4.01 -3.06 14.17
N LEU A 27 -3.09 -4.03 14.13
CA LEU A 27 -3.38 -5.39 14.61
C LEU A 27 -3.48 -5.47 16.13
N SER A 28 -2.63 -4.74 16.87
CA SER A 28 -2.71 -4.68 18.33
C SER A 28 -4.00 -4.05 18.83
N THR A 29 -4.61 -3.15 18.02
CA THR A 29 -5.93 -2.59 18.31
C THR A 29 -7.07 -3.50 17.84
N MET A 30 -6.95 -4.10 16.65
CA MET A 30 -7.99 -4.97 16.09
C MET A 30 -8.22 -6.21 16.94
N VAL A 31 -7.17 -6.80 17.53
CA VAL A 31 -7.29 -8.01 18.37
C VAL A 31 -8.11 -7.79 19.65
N GLN A 32 -8.29 -6.54 20.08
CA GLN A 32 -9.07 -6.18 21.26
C GLN A 32 -10.58 -6.06 20.97
N ASN A 33 -11.00 -6.16 19.70
CA ASN A 33 -12.42 -6.05 19.35
C ASN A 33 -13.18 -7.32 19.76
N PRO A 34 -14.39 -7.24 20.35
CA PRO A 34 -15.18 -8.42 20.74
C PRO A 34 -15.56 -9.35 19.58
N ALA A 35 -15.53 -8.88 18.32
CA ALA A 35 -15.73 -9.71 17.14
C ALA A 35 -14.47 -10.53 16.76
N CYS A 36 -13.34 -10.31 17.41
CA CYS A 36 -12.09 -11.01 17.13
C CYS A 36 -11.96 -12.28 17.96
N THR A 37 -11.98 -13.45 17.32
CA THR A 37 -11.56 -14.72 17.96
C THR A 37 -10.04 -14.76 18.10
N SER A 38 -9.34 -14.47 17.00
CA SER A 38 -7.87 -14.43 16.97
C SER A 38 -7.38 -13.74 15.71
N ILE A 39 -6.25 -13.03 15.82
CA ILE A 39 -5.45 -12.62 14.67
C ILE A 39 -4.13 -13.38 14.71
N HIS A 40 -3.75 -13.96 13.58
CA HIS A 40 -2.45 -14.59 13.40
C HIS A 40 -1.69 -13.90 12.27
N VAL A 41 -0.37 -13.82 12.40
CA VAL A 41 0.53 -13.23 11.40
C VAL A 41 1.43 -14.33 10.84
N ALA A 42 1.41 -14.49 9.52
CA ALA A 42 2.41 -15.26 8.78
C ALA A 42 3.36 -14.31 8.07
N SER A 43 4.66 -14.53 8.25
CA SER A 43 5.66 -13.74 7.53
C SER A 43 6.36 -14.56 6.46
N ARG A 44 6.52 -13.95 5.28
CA ARG A 44 7.38 -14.42 4.20
C ARG A 44 8.85 -14.55 4.60
N GLY A 45 9.33 -13.66 5.46
CA GLY A 45 10.68 -13.74 6.03
C GLY A 45 10.93 -14.91 7.00
N ASN A 46 9.92 -15.71 7.37
CA ASN A 46 10.15 -16.92 8.17
C ASN A 46 10.54 -18.08 7.24
N PRO A 47 11.74 -18.69 7.38
CA PRO A 47 12.18 -19.78 6.50
C PRO A 47 11.23 -20.99 6.47
N LYS A 48 10.50 -21.25 7.56
CA LYS A 48 9.52 -22.34 7.65
C LYS A 48 8.32 -22.13 6.71
N ASN A 49 8.09 -20.91 6.24
CA ASN A 49 7.00 -20.58 5.31
C ASN A 49 7.43 -20.60 3.83
N LYS A 50 8.62 -21.12 3.51
CA LYS A 50 9.13 -21.13 2.13
C LYS A 50 8.16 -21.82 1.16
N GLN A 51 7.63 -22.98 1.54
CA GLN A 51 6.73 -23.75 0.69
C GLN A 51 5.37 -23.06 0.45
N PHE A 52 4.96 -22.15 1.35
CA PHE A 52 3.73 -21.37 1.21
C PHE A 52 3.94 -20.12 0.34
N PHE A 53 5.00 -19.34 0.60
CA PHE A 53 5.21 -18.03 -0.06
C PHE A 53 6.00 -18.08 -1.37
N TYR A 54 6.82 -19.10 -1.61
CA TYR A 54 7.72 -19.15 -2.76
C TYR A 54 7.49 -20.38 -3.63
N ASP A 55 7.34 -21.56 -3.01
CA ASP A 55 7.22 -22.81 -3.78
C ASP A 55 5.76 -23.13 -4.14
N TYR A 56 4.79 -22.52 -3.45
CA TYR A 56 3.34 -22.69 -3.67
C TYR A 56 2.85 -24.13 -3.53
N GLN A 57 3.48 -24.90 -2.63
CA GLN A 57 3.28 -26.35 -2.48
C GLN A 57 2.35 -26.74 -1.33
N THR A 58 2.07 -25.82 -0.40
CA THR A 58 1.26 -26.12 0.79
C THR A 58 0.39 -24.93 1.19
N THR A 59 -0.81 -25.22 1.71
CA THR A 59 -1.68 -24.24 2.36
C THR A 59 -1.43 -24.15 3.87
N ASN A 60 -0.52 -24.95 4.41
CA ASN A 60 -0.06 -24.81 5.78
C ASN A 60 0.88 -23.63 5.89
N VAL A 61 0.82 -22.92 7.00
CA VAL A 61 1.63 -21.73 7.24
C VAL A 61 1.96 -21.60 8.72
N HIS A 62 3.23 -21.36 9.02
CA HIS A 62 3.70 -21.02 10.36
C HIS A 62 3.33 -19.59 10.69
N VAL A 63 2.59 -19.45 11.80
CA VAL A 63 2.03 -18.19 12.26
C VAL A 63 2.42 -17.90 13.70
N MET A 64 2.45 -16.61 14.04
CA MET A 64 2.44 -16.14 15.42
C MET A 64 1.08 -15.53 15.76
N LYS A 65 0.62 -15.68 17.01
CA LYS A 65 -0.65 -15.10 17.47
C LYS A 65 -0.41 -13.67 17.92
N VAL A 66 -1.21 -12.74 17.39
CA VAL A 66 -1.17 -11.33 17.81
C VAL A 66 -1.80 -11.21 19.19
N MET A 67 -1.12 -10.46 20.06
CA MET A 67 -1.61 -10.09 21.39
C MET A 67 -1.80 -8.56 21.45
N PRO A 68 -2.55 -8.01 22.42
CA PRO A 68 -2.69 -6.56 22.58
C PRO A 68 -1.34 -5.82 22.74
N SER A 69 -0.31 -6.52 23.24
CA SER A 69 1.07 -6.02 23.36
C SER A 69 1.89 -6.08 22.07
N PHE A 70 1.30 -6.51 20.95
CA PHE A 70 2.01 -6.67 19.67
C PHE A 70 2.62 -5.34 19.20
N THR A 71 3.95 -5.33 19.08
CA THR A 71 4.74 -4.16 18.75
C THR A 71 5.89 -4.52 17.82
N TYR A 72 6.54 -3.50 17.26
CA TYR A 72 7.70 -3.68 16.40
C TYR A 72 8.91 -4.12 17.23
N GLU A 73 9.54 -5.21 16.81
CA GLU A 73 10.82 -5.68 17.34
C GLU A 73 11.86 -5.67 16.21
N LYS A 74 12.97 -4.97 16.42
CA LYS A 74 14.01 -4.79 15.39
C LYS A 74 14.63 -6.11 14.90
N ASN A 75 14.73 -7.10 15.79
CA ASN A 75 15.32 -8.40 15.46
C ASN A 75 14.39 -9.30 14.63
N GLY A 76 13.08 -9.02 14.58
CA GLY A 76 12.08 -9.84 13.87
C GLY A 76 11.84 -11.24 14.44
N LEU A 77 12.46 -11.63 15.56
CA LEU A 77 12.45 -12.99 16.08
C LEU A 77 11.04 -13.48 16.47
N GLN A 78 10.15 -12.55 16.88
CA GLN A 78 8.73 -12.82 17.12
C GLN A 78 8.00 -13.50 15.95
N PHE A 79 8.50 -13.36 14.71
CA PHE A 79 7.92 -13.99 13.52
C PHE A 79 8.55 -15.36 13.18
N VAL A 80 9.52 -15.83 13.96
CA VAL A 80 10.33 -17.04 13.67
C VAL A 80 10.30 -18.05 14.81
N GLU A 81 10.65 -17.64 16.03
CA GLU A 81 11.02 -18.56 17.12
C GLU A 81 9.83 -19.35 17.67
N ASN A 82 8.68 -18.70 17.89
CA ASN A 82 7.51 -19.30 18.56
C ASN A 82 6.29 -19.40 17.62
N THR A 83 6.53 -19.89 16.41
CA THR A 83 5.49 -20.04 15.39
C THR A 83 4.86 -21.43 15.39
N VAL A 84 3.54 -21.49 15.23
CA VAL A 84 2.76 -22.73 15.12
C VAL A 84 2.23 -22.89 13.70
N GLU A 85 2.19 -24.12 13.20
CA GLU A 85 1.61 -24.40 11.88
C GLU A 85 0.08 -24.36 11.95
N LYS A 86 -0.55 -23.68 10.98
CA LYS A 86 -2.01 -23.59 10.80
C LYS A 86 -2.37 -23.76 9.33
N LYS A 87 -3.60 -24.17 9.02
CA LYS A 87 -4.09 -24.23 7.64
C LYS A 87 -4.68 -22.89 7.23
N LEU A 88 -4.48 -22.48 5.98
CA LEU A 88 -5.10 -21.29 5.39
C LEU A 88 -6.63 -21.27 5.57
N ASN A 89 -7.27 -22.43 5.47
CA ASN A 89 -8.72 -22.59 5.62
C ASN A 89 -9.22 -22.60 7.07
N ASP A 90 -8.34 -22.48 8.06
CA ASP A 90 -8.73 -22.28 9.47
C ASP A 90 -9.24 -20.84 9.75
N TYR A 91 -9.12 -19.95 8.76
CA TYR A 91 -9.34 -18.51 8.90
C TYR A 91 -10.56 -18.02 8.16
N ASP A 92 -11.17 -16.99 8.72
CA ASP A 92 -12.33 -16.34 8.14
C ASP A 92 -11.98 -15.22 7.17
N VAL A 93 -10.84 -14.59 7.38
CA VAL A 93 -10.38 -13.42 6.64
C VAL A 93 -8.88 -13.56 6.45
N VAL A 94 -8.40 -13.25 5.24
CA VAL A 94 -6.97 -13.10 4.97
C VAL A 94 -6.70 -11.64 4.64
N MET A 95 -5.71 -11.03 5.31
CA MET A 95 -5.24 -9.69 4.98
C MET A 95 -3.85 -9.78 4.33
N VAL A 96 -3.68 -9.22 3.13
CA VAL A 96 -2.38 -9.21 2.43
C VAL A 96 -1.73 -7.85 2.64
N ARG A 97 -0.63 -7.80 3.39
CA ARG A 97 0.07 -6.57 3.79
C ARG A 97 1.58 -6.64 3.56
N MET A 98 2.00 -7.43 2.58
CA MET A 98 3.39 -7.47 2.10
C MET A 98 3.73 -6.21 1.30
N PRO A 99 5.00 -5.74 1.29
CA PRO A 99 5.40 -4.63 0.43
C PRO A 99 5.30 -5.02 -1.06
N PRO A 100 5.01 -4.06 -1.95
CA PRO A 100 5.14 -4.30 -3.39
C PRO A 100 6.61 -4.53 -3.81
N PRO A 101 6.88 -5.05 -5.02
CA PRO A 101 5.90 -5.67 -5.91
C PRO A 101 5.37 -6.98 -5.29
N LEU A 102 4.06 -7.22 -5.43
CA LEU A 102 3.46 -8.49 -5.02
C LEU A 102 3.69 -9.54 -6.12
N ASP A 103 4.06 -10.75 -5.70
CA ASP A 103 4.22 -11.87 -6.62
C ASP A 103 2.85 -12.34 -7.16
N LYS A 104 2.66 -12.25 -8.48
CA LYS A 104 1.42 -12.66 -9.17
C LYS A 104 1.14 -14.15 -9.01
N SER A 105 2.18 -14.99 -8.99
CA SER A 105 2.07 -16.43 -8.79
C SER A 105 1.59 -16.73 -7.37
N PHE A 106 2.12 -16.02 -6.37
CA PHE A 106 1.65 -16.15 -4.99
C PHE A 106 0.17 -15.74 -4.85
N LEU A 107 -0.23 -14.61 -5.43
CA LEU A 107 -1.64 -14.19 -5.39
C LEU A 107 -2.56 -15.18 -6.11
N SER A 108 -2.11 -15.77 -7.23
CA SER A 108 -2.86 -16.81 -7.95
C SER A 108 -2.96 -18.09 -7.12
N PHE A 109 -1.89 -18.49 -6.44
CA PHE A 109 -1.91 -19.58 -5.47
C PHE A 109 -2.94 -19.30 -4.35
N LEU A 110 -2.89 -18.12 -3.74
CA LEU A 110 -3.83 -17.73 -2.68
C LEU A 110 -5.29 -17.79 -3.15
N LEU A 111 -5.58 -17.28 -4.35
CA LEU A 111 -6.95 -17.28 -4.93
C LEU A 111 -7.45 -18.68 -5.31
N ARG A 112 -6.57 -19.65 -5.59
CA ARG A 112 -6.96 -21.06 -5.81
C ARG A 112 -7.36 -21.77 -4.52
N HIS A 113 -6.82 -21.34 -3.38
CA HIS A 113 -6.98 -22.04 -2.10
C HIS A 113 -7.80 -21.26 -1.07
N PHE A 114 -8.15 -20.00 -1.30
CA PHE A 114 -8.95 -19.19 -0.40
C PHE A 114 -9.93 -18.27 -1.15
N PRO A 115 -11.18 -18.11 -0.69
CA PRO A 115 -12.17 -17.32 -1.41
C PRO A 115 -11.77 -15.85 -1.54
N ARG A 116 -11.74 -15.34 -2.78
CA ARG A 116 -11.41 -13.94 -3.12
C ARG A 116 -12.16 -12.91 -2.28
N SER A 117 -13.45 -13.13 -2.04
CA SER A 117 -14.33 -12.25 -1.26
C SER A 117 -13.95 -12.11 0.22
N ARG A 118 -13.04 -12.96 0.71
CA ARG A 118 -12.58 -13.01 2.10
C ARG A 118 -11.16 -12.48 2.27
N ILE A 119 -10.56 -11.96 1.18
CA ILE A 119 -9.21 -11.40 1.19
C ILE A 119 -9.29 -9.87 1.18
N ILE A 120 -8.57 -9.21 2.09
CA ILE A 120 -8.57 -7.75 2.24
C ILE A 120 -7.13 -7.20 2.10
N ASN A 121 -6.85 -6.32 1.15
CA ASN A 121 -7.69 -5.94 0.02
C ASN A 121 -7.76 -7.06 -1.04
N ASP A 122 -8.66 -6.89 -2.01
CA ASP A 122 -8.80 -7.80 -3.15
C ASP A 122 -7.47 -8.01 -3.92
N PRO A 123 -6.95 -9.24 -4.07
CA PRO A 123 -5.66 -9.53 -4.69
C PRO A 123 -5.48 -8.99 -6.11
N VAL A 124 -6.51 -9.17 -6.95
CA VAL A 124 -6.43 -8.78 -8.37
C VAL A 124 -6.50 -7.26 -8.49
N ASN A 125 -7.45 -6.63 -7.80
CA ASN A 125 -7.60 -5.19 -7.85
C ASN A 125 -6.44 -4.46 -7.15
N MET A 126 -5.77 -5.06 -6.17
CA MET A 126 -4.53 -4.50 -5.63
C MET A 126 -3.43 -4.37 -6.69
N LEU A 127 -3.27 -5.36 -7.57
CA LEU A 127 -2.29 -5.30 -8.66
C LEU A 127 -2.67 -4.24 -9.69
N ILE A 128 -3.95 -4.16 -10.05
CA ILE A 128 -4.46 -3.21 -11.03
C ILE A 128 -4.37 -1.77 -10.49
N ALA A 129 -4.97 -1.51 -9.33
CA ALA A 129 -5.04 -0.17 -8.74
C ALA A 129 -3.73 0.29 -8.11
N GLY A 130 -2.81 -0.64 -7.80
CA GLY A 130 -1.45 -0.32 -7.35
C GLY A 130 -0.48 0.02 -8.48
N SER A 131 -0.85 -0.20 -9.74
CA SER A 131 -0.06 0.23 -10.88
C SER A 131 -0.21 1.73 -11.09
N LYS A 132 0.89 2.45 -11.38
CA LYS A 132 0.81 3.87 -11.74
C LYS A 132 -0.01 4.11 -13.00
N GLN A 133 -0.05 3.14 -13.92
CA GLN A 133 -0.93 3.20 -15.09
C GLN A 133 -2.40 3.39 -14.71
N TYR A 134 -2.81 2.97 -13.51
CA TYR A 134 -4.18 3.14 -13.02
C TYR A 134 -4.62 4.61 -12.90
N LEU A 135 -3.67 5.53 -12.74
CA LEU A 135 -3.92 6.98 -12.70
C LEU A 135 -4.49 7.52 -14.02
N LEU A 136 -4.34 6.80 -15.13
CA LEU A 136 -4.96 7.18 -16.41
C LEU A 136 -6.50 7.19 -16.34
N ASN A 137 -7.11 6.50 -15.37
CA ASN A 137 -8.56 6.58 -15.14
C ASN A 137 -8.98 7.87 -14.42
N TYR A 138 -8.00 8.66 -13.92
CA TYR A 138 -8.20 9.85 -13.09
C TYR A 138 -7.40 11.05 -13.61
N GLN A 139 -7.20 11.14 -14.94
CA GLN A 139 -6.37 12.19 -15.54
C GLN A 139 -6.84 13.60 -15.17
N HIS A 140 -8.14 13.81 -14.95
CA HIS A 140 -8.71 15.10 -14.51
C HIS A 140 -8.28 15.53 -13.10
N MET A 141 -7.75 14.61 -12.28
CA MET A 141 -7.26 14.89 -10.93
C MET A 141 -5.74 15.01 -10.86
N CYS A 142 -5.03 14.69 -11.92
CA CYS A 142 -3.58 14.52 -11.90
C CYS A 142 -2.88 15.62 -12.71
N PRO A 143 -1.55 15.78 -12.54
CA PRO A 143 -0.76 16.52 -13.52
C PRO A 143 -0.88 15.90 -14.92
N PRO A 144 -0.61 16.68 -15.99
CA PRO A 144 -0.49 16.14 -17.33
C PRO A 144 0.38 14.88 -17.34
N MET A 145 -0.10 13.81 -17.96
CA MET A 145 0.59 12.52 -17.97
C MET A 145 0.43 11.78 -19.28
N LYS A 146 1.38 10.89 -19.58
CA LYS A 146 1.40 10.01 -20.75
C LYS A 146 1.93 8.63 -20.32
N LEU A 147 1.33 7.57 -20.85
CA LEU A 147 1.94 6.24 -20.78
C LEU A 147 3.08 6.18 -21.79
N CYS A 148 4.31 5.97 -21.33
CA CYS A 148 5.50 5.90 -22.17
C CYS A 148 5.95 4.44 -22.30
N THR A 149 5.84 3.90 -23.52
CA THR A 149 6.25 2.53 -23.87
C THR A 149 7.33 2.49 -24.95
N THR A 150 7.61 3.63 -25.58
CA THR A 150 8.69 3.81 -26.56
C THR A 150 9.61 4.97 -26.16
N LYS A 151 10.81 5.04 -26.76
CA LYS A 151 11.73 6.17 -26.52
C LYS A 151 11.12 7.47 -27.03
N GLU A 152 10.42 7.38 -28.16
CA GLU A 152 9.69 8.45 -28.80
C GLU A 152 8.62 9.02 -27.86
N ASP A 153 7.90 8.17 -27.11
CA ASP A 153 6.94 8.65 -26.12
C ASP A 153 7.57 9.56 -25.06
N ILE A 154 8.76 9.19 -24.59
CA ILE A 154 9.51 9.96 -23.58
C ILE A 154 9.98 11.27 -24.19
N LEU A 155 10.57 11.23 -25.39
CA LEU A 155 11.08 12.40 -26.10
C LEU A 155 9.96 13.41 -26.37
N GLU A 156 8.88 12.98 -27.02
CA GLU A 156 7.71 13.81 -27.32
C GLU A 156 7.17 14.50 -26.07
N PHE A 157 7.00 13.75 -24.97
CA PHE A 157 6.40 14.29 -23.76
C PHE A 157 7.36 15.25 -23.03
N SER A 158 8.66 14.92 -22.98
CA SER A 158 9.70 15.76 -22.38
C SER A 158 9.96 17.06 -23.14
N ASN A 159 9.61 17.13 -24.43
CA ASN A 159 9.71 18.34 -25.25
C ASN A 159 8.64 19.39 -24.93
N ILE A 160 7.56 19.01 -24.25
CA ILE A 160 6.47 19.93 -23.89
C ILE A 160 6.80 20.68 -22.59
N PHE A 161 7.31 19.96 -21.59
CA PHE A 161 7.72 20.47 -20.28
C PHE A 161 8.65 19.48 -19.57
N PRO A 162 9.32 19.87 -18.47
CA PRO A 162 10.05 18.93 -17.63
C PRO A 162 9.12 17.84 -17.09
N ILE A 163 9.57 16.59 -17.11
CA ILE A 163 8.76 15.43 -16.70
C ILE A 163 9.45 14.60 -15.62
N VAL A 164 8.65 13.81 -14.92
CA VAL A 164 9.10 12.67 -14.13
C VAL A 164 8.60 11.38 -14.78
N LEU A 165 9.50 10.42 -14.96
CA LEU A 165 9.11 9.06 -15.35
C LEU A 165 9.00 8.21 -14.10
N LYS A 166 7.84 7.59 -13.91
CA LYS A 166 7.58 6.70 -12.78
C LYS A 166 7.38 5.26 -13.26
N PRO A 167 8.18 4.27 -12.82
CA PRO A 167 7.95 2.87 -13.17
C PRO A 167 6.59 2.38 -12.68
N LEU A 168 5.88 1.59 -13.48
CA LEU A 168 4.47 1.25 -13.20
C LEU A 168 4.25 0.55 -11.86
N CYS A 169 5.11 -0.40 -11.49
CA CYS A 169 4.87 -1.29 -10.34
C CYS A 169 5.80 -1.04 -9.12
N ASN A 170 6.69 -0.04 -9.19
CA ASN A 170 7.60 0.27 -8.07
C ASN A 170 6.93 1.15 -7.00
N PHE A 171 7.52 1.24 -5.81
CA PHE A 171 7.04 2.06 -4.70
C PHE A 171 8.18 2.83 -4.03
N GLY A 172 7.84 3.81 -3.19
CA GLY A 172 8.81 4.50 -2.31
C GLY A 172 9.85 5.34 -3.06
N GLY A 173 9.54 5.76 -4.29
CA GLY A 173 10.44 6.56 -5.13
C GLY A 173 11.34 5.74 -6.04
N LYS A 174 11.30 4.40 -5.96
CA LYS A 174 12.25 3.53 -6.65
C LYS A 174 12.16 3.62 -8.17
N GLY A 175 13.26 3.98 -8.82
CA GLY A 175 13.41 4.11 -10.26
C GLY A 175 12.70 5.33 -10.86
N ILE A 176 12.28 6.30 -10.04
CA ILE A 176 11.75 7.56 -10.55
C ILE A 176 12.93 8.38 -11.09
N VAL A 177 12.78 8.92 -12.29
CA VAL A 177 13.75 9.83 -12.89
C VAL A 177 13.08 11.13 -13.29
N LYS A 178 13.82 12.23 -13.21
CA LYS A 178 13.39 13.56 -13.68
C LYS A 178 14.11 13.87 -14.98
N ILE A 179 13.39 14.35 -15.99
CA ILE A 179 13.95 14.76 -17.29
C ILE A 179 13.65 16.25 -17.48
N MET A 180 14.69 17.02 -17.79
CA MET A 180 14.61 18.46 -18.05
C MET A 180 15.66 18.83 -19.10
N GLY A 181 15.20 19.22 -20.29
CA GLY A 181 16.07 19.42 -21.44
C GLY A 181 16.82 18.12 -21.79
N SER A 182 18.13 18.22 -22.01
CA SER A 182 18.99 17.07 -22.35
C SER A 182 19.49 16.27 -21.15
N ASN A 183 19.02 16.58 -19.94
CA ASN A 183 19.52 16.01 -18.68
C ASN A 183 18.48 15.11 -18.00
N VAL A 184 18.96 14.04 -17.38
CA VAL A 184 18.15 13.11 -16.57
C VAL A 184 18.76 13.01 -15.18
N TRP A 185 17.96 13.27 -14.15
CA TRP A 185 18.34 13.09 -12.75
C TRP A 185 17.73 11.79 -12.23
N LEU A 186 18.60 10.94 -11.69
CA LEU A 186 18.23 9.67 -11.10
C LEU A 186 17.81 9.85 -9.63
N GLU A 187 17.19 8.81 -9.06
CA GLU A 187 16.70 8.81 -7.68
C GLU A 187 17.79 9.05 -6.63
N ASN A 188 19.04 8.69 -6.93
CA ASN A 188 20.19 8.85 -6.05
C ASN A 188 20.85 10.24 -6.17
N GLY A 189 20.26 11.14 -6.95
CA GLY A 189 20.75 12.50 -7.19
C GLY A 189 21.79 12.63 -8.31
N SER A 190 22.29 11.52 -8.87
CA SER A 190 23.21 11.60 -10.02
C SER A 190 22.48 12.05 -11.29
N ALA A 191 23.23 12.60 -12.24
CA ALA A 191 22.71 13.03 -13.53
C ALA A 191 23.42 12.30 -14.69
N THR A 192 22.70 12.11 -15.80
CA THR A 192 23.19 11.55 -17.06
C THR A 192 22.50 12.25 -18.23
N ALA A 193 23.06 12.14 -19.44
CA ALA A 193 22.43 12.69 -20.63
C ALA A 193 21.18 11.88 -21.01
N LEU A 194 20.17 12.54 -21.58
CA LEU A 194 18.92 11.90 -22.00
C LEU A 194 19.16 10.74 -22.98
N ASN A 195 20.03 10.94 -23.97
CA ASN A 195 20.34 9.89 -24.95
C ASN A 195 20.97 8.66 -24.28
N GLU A 196 21.91 8.86 -23.36
CA GLU A 196 22.53 7.76 -22.61
C GLU A 196 21.52 7.00 -21.74
N PHE A 197 20.58 7.72 -21.12
CA PHE A 197 19.50 7.11 -20.35
C PHE A 197 18.60 6.26 -21.25
N LEU A 198 18.16 6.82 -22.40
CA LEU A 198 17.31 6.13 -23.35
C LEU A 198 17.99 4.88 -23.93
N ASP A 199 19.29 4.92 -24.19
CA ASP A 199 20.05 3.77 -24.72
C ASP A 199 20.23 2.64 -23.71
N LYS A 200 20.18 2.95 -22.41
CA LYS A 200 20.21 1.95 -21.33
C LYS A 200 18.85 1.37 -20.99
N LEU A 201 17.76 1.90 -21.54
CA LEU A 201 16.43 1.33 -21.30
C LEU A 201 16.33 -0.08 -21.91
N PRO A 202 15.72 -1.04 -21.20
CA PRO A 202 15.51 -2.37 -21.74
C PRO A 202 14.59 -2.31 -22.98
N SER A 203 14.67 -3.33 -23.84
CA SER A 203 13.82 -3.40 -25.05
C SER A 203 12.32 -3.34 -24.76
N GLN A 204 11.92 -3.81 -23.57
CA GLN A 204 10.56 -3.68 -23.05
C GLN A 204 10.61 -2.88 -21.76
N PHE A 205 10.06 -1.67 -21.79
CA PHE A 205 9.85 -0.85 -20.61
C PHE A 205 8.45 -0.25 -20.61
N ALA A 206 8.01 0.19 -19.43
CA ALA A 206 6.82 1.01 -19.31
C ALA A 206 6.98 1.99 -18.15
N TYR A 207 6.74 3.26 -18.44
CA TYR A 207 6.70 4.34 -17.47
C TYR A 207 5.39 5.09 -17.57
N LEU A 208 4.92 5.61 -16.45
CA LEU A 208 4.01 6.74 -16.48
C LEU A 208 4.86 8.01 -16.45
N GLY A 209 4.91 8.70 -17.59
CA GLY A 209 5.44 10.06 -17.66
C GLY A 209 4.43 11.03 -17.08
N MET A 210 4.86 11.93 -16.21
CA MET A 210 4.01 12.95 -15.59
C MET A 210 4.75 14.29 -15.59
N LYS A 211 4.05 15.40 -15.78
CA LYS A 211 4.65 16.74 -15.66
C LYS A 211 5.34 16.88 -14.29
N TYR A 212 6.58 17.37 -14.31
CA TYR A 212 7.27 17.76 -13.08
C TYR A 212 6.66 19.05 -12.55
N LEU A 213 6.25 19.03 -11.28
CA LEU A 213 5.69 20.19 -10.58
C LEU A 213 6.79 20.87 -9.79
N ASN A 214 6.98 22.17 -10.01
CA ASN A 214 8.08 22.91 -9.35
C ASN A 214 7.86 23.02 -7.84
N ASP A 215 6.60 23.07 -7.43
CA ASP A 215 6.17 23.17 -6.03
C ASP A 215 6.21 21.83 -5.27
N VAL A 216 6.88 20.80 -5.81
CA VAL A 216 7.17 19.55 -5.09
C VAL A 216 7.89 19.81 -3.75
N VAL A 217 8.62 20.91 -3.64
CA VAL A 217 9.27 21.37 -2.39
C VAL A 217 8.28 21.69 -1.26
N LYS A 218 7.00 21.97 -1.58
CA LYS A 218 5.91 22.15 -0.60
C LYS A 218 5.39 20.82 -0.04
N GLY A 219 6.01 19.72 -0.44
CA GLY A 219 5.80 18.40 0.14
C GLY A 219 4.64 17.62 -0.49
N ASP A 220 4.75 16.31 -0.32
CA ASP A 220 3.76 15.32 -0.71
C ASP A 220 2.82 15.03 0.45
N LYS A 221 1.51 15.16 0.24
CA LYS A 221 0.53 14.85 1.27
C LYS A 221 -0.04 13.44 1.05
N ARG A 222 0.12 12.58 2.05
CA ARG A 222 -0.51 11.25 2.13
C ARG A 222 -1.87 11.36 2.80
N ILE A 223 -2.94 11.04 2.08
CA ILE A 223 -4.30 10.92 2.63
C ILE A 223 -4.58 9.43 2.88
N LEU A 224 -5.09 9.11 4.06
CA LEU A 224 -5.38 7.73 4.49
C LEU A 224 -6.88 7.46 4.49
N ILE A 225 -7.29 6.42 3.76
CA ILE A 225 -8.70 6.02 3.65
C ILE A 225 -8.89 4.60 4.19
N VAL A 226 -9.89 4.43 5.04
CA VAL A 226 -10.37 3.09 5.45
C VAL A 226 -11.88 3.04 5.32
N ASN A 227 -12.38 2.00 4.64
CA ASN A 227 -13.79 1.74 4.40
C ASN A 227 -14.53 2.98 3.87
N GLY A 228 -13.88 3.70 2.95
CA GLY A 228 -14.40 4.91 2.29
C GLY A 228 -14.41 6.19 3.15
N ARG A 229 -13.75 6.20 4.31
CA ARG A 229 -13.62 7.40 5.15
C ARG A 229 -12.18 7.88 5.21
N ILE A 230 -11.99 9.19 5.09
CA ILE A 230 -10.72 9.85 5.42
C ILE A 230 -10.46 9.66 6.92
N LEU A 231 -9.30 9.11 7.23
CA LEU A 231 -8.82 8.98 8.59
C LEU A 231 -7.94 10.15 8.99
N GLY A 232 -7.06 10.58 8.11
CA GLY A 232 -6.17 11.70 8.34
C GLY A 232 -5.26 11.91 7.15
N ALA A 233 -4.50 13.00 7.22
CA ALA A 233 -3.47 13.32 6.25
C ALA A 233 -2.13 13.55 6.96
N CYS A 234 -1.05 13.30 6.23
CA CYS A 234 0.31 13.55 6.69
C CYS A 234 1.07 14.21 5.55
N LEU A 235 1.50 15.45 5.76
CA LEU A 235 2.40 16.12 4.82
C LEU A 235 3.81 15.56 5.02
N ARG A 236 4.52 15.33 3.91
CA ARG A 236 5.86 14.74 3.88
C ARG A 236 6.76 15.71 3.13
N MET A 237 7.62 16.41 3.88
CA MET A 237 8.56 17.36 3.31
C MET A 237 9.78 16.62 2.76
N PRO A 238 10.30 16.96 1.57
CA PRO A 238 11.51 16.34 1.05
C PRO A 238 12.73 16.68 1.93
N PRO A 239 13.75 15.80 1.99
CA PRO A 239 15.05 16.15 2.55
C PRO A 239 15.65 17.38 1.86
N LYS A 240 16.55 18.09 2.56
CA LYS A 240 17.35 19.16 1.96
C LYS A 240 18.08 18.61 0.72
N ASP A 241 18.02 19.36 -0.38
CA ASP A 241 18.65 19.03 -1.67
C ASP A 241 18.09 17.78 -2.39
N SER A 242 16.94 17.25 -1.94
CA SER A 242 16.22 16.16 -2.61
C SER A 242 14.95 16.68 -3.29
N TRP A 243 14.67 16.17 -4.48
CA TRP A 243 13.41 16.43 -5.20
C TRP A 243 12.35 15.32 -4.95
N LEU A 244 12.67 14.33 -4.11
CA LEU A 244 11.77 13.23 -3.73
C LEU A 244 11.26 13.41 -2.29
N CYS A 245 9.93 13.42 -2.12
CA CYS A 245 9.27 13.71 -0.83
C CYS A 245 8.94 12.48 0.02
N ASN A 246 9.28 11.27 -0.44
CA ASN A 246 8.87 10.05 0.25
C ASN A 246 9.54 9.91 1.63
N VAL A 247 8.74 9.61 2.67
CA VAL A 247 9.24 9.34 4.04
C VAL A 247 10.25 8.18 4.06
N SER A 248 10.12 7.20 3.17
CA SER A 248 11.12 6.13 3.00
C SER A 248 12.49 6.63 2.53
N GLN A 249 12.56 7.86 2.01
CA GLN A 249 13.77 8.55 1.56
C GLN A 249 14.18 9.67 2.54
N GLY A 250 13.66 9.66 3.77
CA GLY A 250 14.04 10.63 4.82
C GLY A 250 13.16 11.88 4.90
N GLY A 251 12.00 11.90 4.24
CA GLY A 251 11.07 13.03 4.36
C GLY A 251 10.49 13.19 5.78
N THR A 252 10.35 14.43 6.25
CA THR A 252 9.86 14.74 7.60
C THR A 252 8.33 14.82 7.60
N PRO A 253 7.63 14.04 8.46
CA PRO A 253 6.18 14.13 8.58
C PRO A 253 5.78 15.43 9.30
N ALA A 254 4.77 16.11 8.79
CA ALA A 254 4.11 17.24 9.42
C ALA A 254 2.60 17.01 9.46
N PHE A 255 1.95 17.57 10.48
CA PHE A 255 0.49 17.58 10.56
C PHE A 255 -0.10 18.31 9.36
N SER A 256 -1.17 17.75 8.80
CA SER A 256 -1.94 18.37 7.73
C SER A 256 -3.35 17.78 7.71
N GLU A 257 -4.29 18.56 7.21
CA GLU A 257 -5.65 18.13 6.93
C GLU A 257 -5.87 17.99 5.43
N ALA A 258 -6.86 17.17 5.05
CA ALA A 258 -7.29 17.08 3.67
C ALA A 258 -8.00 18.38 3.27
N ASP A 259 -7.59 18.97 2.16
CA ASP A 259 -8.26 20.16 1.62
C ASP A 259 -9.48 19.80 0.77
N HIS A 260 -10.13 20.82 0.20
CA HIS A 260 -11.33 20.65 -0.60
C HIS A 260 -11.12 19.75 -1.84
N ASP A 261 -9.97 19.84 -2.51
CA ASP A 261 -9.63 19.01 -3.67
C ASP A 261 -9.41 17.57 -3.26
N GLU A 262 -8.65 17.36 -2.18
CA GLU A 262 -8.36 16.04 -1.62
C GLU A 262 -9.60 15.34 -1.09
N ILE A 263 -10.54 16.09 -0.49
CA ILE A 263 -11.85 15.56 -0.08
C ILE A 263 -12.67 15.12 -1.30
N ALA A 264 -12.66 15.90 -2.39
CA ALA A 264 -13.32 15.53 -3.63
C ALA A 264 -12.70 14.28 -4.27
N MET A 265 -11.36 14.21 -4.34
CA MET A 265 -10.63 13.02 -4.78
C MET A 265 -10.95 11.80 -3.91
N ALA A 266 -10.92 11.96 -2.58
CA ALA A 266 -11.22 10.88 -1.65
C ALA A 266 -12.63 10.32 -1.87
N LYS A 267 -13.62 11.16 -2.16
CA LYS A 267 -14.99 10.73 -2.46
C LYS A 267 -15.05 9.87 -3.71
N GLU A 268 -14.46 10.33 -4.82
CA GLU A 268 -14.48 9.59 -6.10
C GLU A 268 -13.70 8.28 -5.99
N LEU A 269 -12.46 8.34 -5.49
CA LEU A 269 -11.60 7.17 -5.30
C LEU A 269 -12.26 6.16 -4.37
N SER A 270 -12.88 6.60 -3.26
CA SER A 270 -13.54 5.68 -2.33
C SER A 270 -14.70 4.89 -2.97
N ILE A 271 -15.44 5.50 -3.90
CA ILE A 271 -16.52 4.82 -4.61
C ILE A 271 -15.96 3.69 -5.48
N ASP A 272 -14.91 3.98 -6.26
CA ASP A 272 -14.25 2.99 -7.12
C ASP A 272 -13.55 1.89 -6.31
N MET A 273 -12.73 2.28 -5.32
CA MET A 273 -11.99 1.34 -4.46
C MET A 273 -12.93 0.37 -3.74
N LYS A 274 -14.08 0.86 -3.26
CA LYS A 274 -15.08 0.00 -2.61
C LYS A 274 -15.68 -1.03 -3.56
N LYS A 275 -16.01 -0.65 -4.81
CA LYS A 275 -16.49 -1.59 -5.84
C LYS A 275 -15.47 -2.67 -6.16
N ARG A 276 -14.18 -2.38 -5.95
CA ARG A 276 -13.05 -3.26 -6.21
C ARG A 276 -12.63 -4.13 -5.02
N GLY A 277 -13.30 -4.04 -3.87
CA GLY A 277 -12.90 -4.76 -2.66
C GLY A 277 -11.61 -4.21 -2.04
N ILE A 278 -11.30 -2.93 -2.28
CA ILE A 278 -10.18 -2.22 -1.65
C ILE A 278 -10.75 -1.43 -0.46
N VAL A 279 -10.44 -1.92 0.74
CA VAL A 279 -10.96 -1.42 2.01
C VAL A 279 -10.04 -0.38 2.62
N ILE A 280 -8.74 -0.61 2.56
CA ILE A 280 -7.71 0.30 3.10
C ILE A 280 -6.76 0.73 1.99
N PHE A 281 -6.73 2.02 1.70
CA PHE A 281 -5.82 2.60 0.72
C PHE A 281 -5.31 3.95 1.20
N GLY A 282 -4.27 4.44 0.58
CA GLY A 282 -3.87 5.84 0.70
C GLY A 282 -3.62 6.42 -0.68
N PHE A 283 -3.74 7.73 -0.83
CA PHE A 283 -3.33 8.42 -2.04
C PHE A 283 -2.44 9.59 -1.69
N ASP A 284 -1.57 9.93 -2.63
CA ASP A 284 -0.58 10.99 -2.49
C ASP A 284 -0.95 12.15 -3.40
N THR A 285 -0.87 13.36 -2.86
CA THR A 285 -1.09 14.59 -3.61
C THR A 285 0.13 15.49 -3.57
N LEU A 286 0.29 16.26 -4.64
CA LEU A 286 1.27 17.32 -4.77
C LEU A 286 0.55 18.62 -5.07
N GLU A 287 1.20 19.74 -4.81
CA GLU A 287 0.73 21.05 -5.25
C GLU A 287 1.16 21.28 -6.69
N ASP A 288 0.22 21.65 -7.56
CA ASP A 288 0.50 22.07 -8.92
C ASP A 288 0.99 23.52 -8.99
N ASP A 289 1.35 23.97 -10.19
CA ASP A 289 1.92 25.32 -10.39
C ASP A 289 0.92 26.47 -10.08
N ASN A 290 -0.35 26.15 -9.80
CA ASN A 290 -1.39 27.12 -9.42
C ASN A 290 -1.79 27.02 -7.94
N GLY A 291 -1.09 26.23 -7.14
CA GLY A 291 -1.41 26.05 -5.73
C GLY A 291 -2.50 25.01 -5.45
N LYS A 292 -2.96 24.26 -6.45
CA LYS A 292 -4.01 23.25 -6.31
C LYS A 292 -3.41 21.89 -5.95
N ARG A 293 -4.04 21.13 -5.05
CA ARG A 293 -3.63 19.73 -4.81
C ARG A 293 -4.11 18.83 -5.95
N VAL A 294 -3.18 18.03 -6.49
CA VAL A 294 -3.38 17.09 -7.59
C VAL A 294 -2.86 15.70 -7.22
N LEU A 295 -3.54 14.67 -7.71
CA LEU A 295 -3.25 13.26 -7.45
C LEU A 295 -1.93 12.84 -8.12
N SER A 296 -1.05 12.22 -7.34
CA SER A 296 0.29 11.79 -7.77
C SER A 296 0.48 10.27 -7.71
N GLU A 297 -0.15 9.60 -6.73
CA GLU A 297 -0.03 8.15 -6.53
C GLU A 297 -1.23 7.56 -5.77
N ILE A 298 -1.59 6.31 -6.05
CA ILE A 298 -2.56 5.53 -5.28
C ILE A 298 -1.84 4.30 -4.70
N ASN A 299 -1.99 4.07 -3.41
CA ASN A 299 -1.34 3.02 -2.64
C ASN A 299 -2.40 2.08 -2.04
N VAL A 300 -2.49 0.84 -2.53
CA VAL A 300 -3.57 -0.10 -2.14
C VAL A 300 -3.07 -1.41 -1.50
N ILE A 301 -1.76 -1.60 -1.38
CA ILE A 301 -1.17 -2.87 -0.92
C ILE A 301 -0.85 -2.79 0.59
N ASN A 302 0.29 -2.19 0.96
CA ASN A 302 0.72 -2.03 2.34
C ASN A 302 0.80 -0.56 2.73
N VAL A 303 -0.36 0.08 2.83
CA VAL A 303 -0.51 1.48 3.24
C VAL A 303 0.13 1.71 4.62
N GLY A 304 1.19 2.53 4.64
CA GLY A 304 1.75 3.10 5.86
C GLY A 304 1.07 4.42 6.24
N GLY A 305 1.46 5.00 7.38
CA GLY A 305 1.05 6.35 7.78
C GLY A 305 0.02 6.44 8.91
N LEU A 306 -0.67 5.36 9.30
CA LEU A 306 -1.67 5.43 10.40
C LEU A 306 -1.07 5.92 11.72
N ILE A 307 0.13 5.42 12.08
CA ILE A 307 0.84 5.84 13.29
C ILE A 307 1.25 7.31 13.19
N ASN A 308 1.81 7.74 12.06
CA ASN A 308 2.22 9.12 11.85
C ASN A 308 1.02 10.07 11.93
N ALA A 309 -0.09 9.75 11.26
CA ALA A 309 -1.31 10.54 11.30
C ALA A 309 -1.86 10.64 12.73
N GLN A 310 -1.83 9.55 13.52
CA GLN A 310 -2.21 9.59 14.94
C GLN A 310 -1.32 10.52 15.75
N LEU A 311 0.00 10.38 15.62
CA LEU A 311 0.96 11.18 16.39
C LEU A 311 0.87 12.67 16.04
N MET A 312 0.65 13.00 14.77
CA MET A 312 0.58 14.39 14.30
C MET A 312 -0.76 15.07 14.63
N SER A 313 -1.86 14.32 14.58
CA SER A 313 -3.21 14.88 14.83
C SER A 313 -3.64 14.84 16.29
N GLY A 314 -3.02 13.97 17.11
CA GLY A 314 -3.52 13.64 18.45
C GLY A 314 -4.84 12.85 18.45
N MET A 315 -5.42 12.56 17.28
CA MET A 315 -6.68 11.85 17.15
C MET A 315 -6.46 10.33 17.17
N PRO A 316 -7.46 9.52 17.59
CA PRO A 316 -7.35 8.06 17.67
C PRO A 316 -7.47 7.39 16.29
N ILE A 317 -6.57 7.75 15.36
CA ILE A 317 -6.57 7.30 13.96
C ILE A 317 -6.49 5.78 13.84
N VAL A 318 -5.63 5.14 14.64
CA VAL A 318 -5.43 3.69 14.61
C VAL A 318 -6.68 2.96 15.09
N LYS A 319 -7.33 3.45 16.16
CA LYS A 319 -8.58 2.90 16.66
C LYS A 319 -9.70 3.06 15.64
N THR A 320 -9.82 4.24 15.03
CA THR A 320 -10.80 4.50 13.97
C THR A 320 -10.60 3.57 12.77
N ALA A 321 -9.35 3.34 12.36
CA ALA A 321 -9.01 2.38 11.31
C ALA A 321 -9.47 0.96 11.68
N SER A 322 -9.14 0.49 12.88
CA SER A 322 -9.56 -0.81 13.39
C SER A 322 -11.08 -0.97 13.37
N ASP A 323 -11.82 0.01 13.88
CA ASP A 323 -13.28 -0.03 13.95
C ASP A 323 -13.92 -0.08 12.55
N LEU A 324 -13.35 0.66 11.58
CA LEU A 324 -13.83 0.64 10.20
C LEU A 324 -13.48 -0.65 9.45
N MET A 325 -12.33 -1.27 9.75
CA MET A 325 -11.98 -2.60 9.25
C MET A 325 -12.93 -3.67 9.78
N TRP A 326 -13.20 -3.68 11.08
CA TRP A 326 -14.18 -4.61 11.68
C TRP A 326 -15.59 -4.40 11.12
N LYS A 327 -16.02 -3.14 10.98
CA LYS A 327 -17.29 -2.80 10.34
C LYS A 327 -17.38 -3.33 8.92
N TYR A 328 -16.29 -3.36 8.17
CA TYR A 328 -16.26 -3.99 6.85
C TYR A 328 -16.39 -5.51 6.95
N ILE A 329 -15.57 -6.15 7.80
CA ILE A 329 -15.57 -7.61 7.98
C ILE A 329 -16.95 -8.11 8.40
N GLU A 330 -17.53 -7.55 9.46
CA GLU A 330 -18.82 -7.98 10.02
C GLU A 330 -19.99 -7.84 9.03
N ARG A 331 -19.91 -6.89 8.09
CA ARG A 331 -20.96 -6.63 7.10
C ARG A 331 -20.84 -7.50 5.86
N ASN A 332 -19.62 -7.83 5.43
CA ASN A 332 -19.38 -8.41 4.11
C ASN A 332 -18.91 -9.87 4.17
N ILE A 333 -18.45 -10.36 5.33
CA ILE A 333 -17.87 -11.70 5.45
C ILE A 333 -18.70 -12.52 6.44
N GLN A 334 -19.10 -13.72 6.01
CA GLN A 334 -19.72 -14.71 6.89
C GLN A 334 -18.61 -15.56 7.54
N PRO A 335 -18.60 -15.75 8.87
CA PRO A 335 -17.62 -16.64 9.49
C PRO A 335 -17.87 -18.11 9.06
N ILE A 336 -16.79 -18.88 8.93
CA ILE A 336 -16.81 -20.33 8.75
C ILE A 336 -17.44 -20.89 10.02
N ARG A 337 -18.62 -21.50 9.91
CA ARG A 337 -19.13 -22.34 10.99
C ARG A 337 -18.23 -23.56 11.04
N GLN A 338 -17.61 -23.82 12.19
CA GLN A 338 -17.21 -25.20 12.47
C GLN A 338 -18.49 -26.01 12.42
N VAL A 339 -18.58 -26.94 11.49
CA VAL A 339 -19.51 -28.05 11.61
C VAL A 339 -19.14 -28.67 12.95
N LEU A 340 -20.02 -28.55 13.94
CA LEU A 340 -19.94 -29.44 15.09
C LEU A 340 -20.03 -30.83 14.45
N GLU A 341 -18.93 -31.57 14.46
CA GLU A 341 -18.99 -33.02 14.28
C GLU A 341 -20.00 -33.49 15.34
N LEU A 342 -21.22 -33.74 14.87
CA LEU A 342 -22.17 -34.50 15.66
C LEU A 342 -21.61 -35.91 15.61
N ASP A 343 -20.83 -36.25 16.63
CA ASP A 343 -20.50 -37.63 16.96
C ASP A 343 -21.82 -38.40 17.01
N TYR A 344 -21.99 -39.32 16.06
CA TYR A 344 -23.08 -40.31 16.02
C TYR A 344 -22.57 -41.64 16.56
#